data_AF-A0ABD1T916-F1
#
_entry.id   AF-A0ABD1T916-F1
#
_cell.length_a   1.000
_cell.length_b   1.000
_cell.length_c   1.000
_cell.angle_alpha   90.00
_cell.angle_beta   90.00
_cell.angle_gamma   90.00
#
_symmetry.space_group_name_H-M   'P 1'
#
loop_
_entity.id
_entity.type
_entity.pdbx_description
1 polymer ?
#
loop_
_entity_poly.entity_id
_entity_poly.type
_entity_poly.pdbx_seq_one_letter_code
_entity_poly.pdbx_strand_id
1 'polypeptide(L)'
;MALPLVPYTIVKLCRAATKKATNINCQCSVCFHSGKYRKSIFKRISNFSTYSNLTLVLLWIVMAVLVYYIKHISTEIQIFEPFSILGVETGASDSEIKKAYRRLSILYHPDKNPDPEAHKYFVDYISKAYQALTDPVSR
;
A
#
# COMPACT_ATOMS: atom_id res chain seq x y z
N MET A 1 -13.09 -18.06 -14.64
CA MET A 1 -12.08 -19.15 -14.68
C MET A 1 -10.78 -18.62 -14.09
N ALA A 2 -10.57 -18.82 -12.78
CA ALA A 2 -9.33 -18.43 -12.12
C ALA A 2 -8.29 -19.53 -12.37
N LEU A 3 -7.47 -19.36 -13.41
CA LEU A 3 -6.22 -20.11 -13.51
C LEU A 3 -5.41 -19.73 -12.27
N PRO A 4 -5.13 -20.65 -11.33
CA PRO A 4 -4.31 -20.29 -10.21
C PRO A 4 -2.92 -20.03 -10.79
N LEU A 5 -2.53 -18.76 -10.79
CA LEU A 5 -1.17 -18.25 -10.93
C LEU A 5 -0.32 -18.79 -9.77
N VAL A 6 -0.24 -20.11 -9.61
CA VAL A 6 0.73 -20.71 -8.72
C VAL A 6 2.06 -20.43 -9.38
N PRO A 7 2.88 -19.53 -8.82
CA PRO A 7 4.12 -19.14 -9.43
C PRO A 7 4.94 -20.41 -9.62
N TYR A 8 5.55 -20.57 -10.79
CA TYR A 8 6.38 -21.73 -11.14
C TYR A 8 7.41 -22.06 -10.04
N THR A 9 7.81 -21.07 -9.24
CA THR A 9 8.65 -21.22 -8.04
C THR A 9 8.01 -22.08 -6.94
N ILE A 10 6.72 -21.89 -6.62
CA ILE A 10 5.99 -22.70 -5.63
C ILE A 10 5.86 -24.13 -6.15
N VAL A 11 5.48 -24.31 -7.42
CA VAL A 11 5.39 -25.65 -8.03
C VAL A 11 6.76 -26.35 -8.03
N LYS A 12 7.83 -25.62 -8.36
CA LYS A 12 9.21 -26.15 -8.37
C LYS A 12 9.71 -26.47 -6.96
N LEU A 13 9.37 -25.65 -5.97
CA LEU A 13 9.70 -25.88 -4.56
C LEU A 13 8.93 -27.10 -4.00
N CYS A 14 7.62 -27.20 -4.24
CA CYS A 14 6.81 -28.36 -3.85
C CYS A 14 7.29 -29.65 -4.54
N ARG A 15 7.68 -29.57 -5.82
CA ARG A 15 8.30 -30.70 -6.55
C ARG A 15 9.69 -31.05 -6.04
N ALA A 16 10.47 -30.09 -5.55
CA ALA A 16 11.77 -30.35 -4.94
C ALA A 16 11.63 -31.03 -3.56
N ALA A 17 10.63 -30.60 -2.77
CA ALA A 17 10.32 -31.16 -1.44
C ALA A 17 9.80 -32.61 -1.51
N THR A 18 9.11 -32.98 -2.59
CA THR A 18 8.52 -34.32 -2.78
C THR A 18 9.49 -35.37 -3.37
N LYS A 19 10.71 -35.00 -3.78
CA LYS A 19 11.69 -35.97 -4.30
C LYS A 19 12.25 -36.83 -3.16
N LYS A 20 11.59 -37.97 -2.92
CA LYS A 20 11.98 -39.04 -2.00
C LYS A 20 13.44 -39.45 -2.24
N ALA A 21 14.26 -39.38 -1.20
CA ALA A 21 15.63 -39.87 -1.23
C ALA A 21 15.61 -41.40 -1.34
N THR A 22 16.32 -41.96 -2.31
CA THR A 22 16.56 -43.40 -2.39
C THR A 22 17.54 -43.78 -1.28
N ASN A 23 17.03 -44.41 -0.21
CA ASN A 23 17.88 -45.00 0.81
C ASN A 23 18.55 -46.24 0.22
N ILE A 24 19.88 -46.21 0.15
CA ILE A 24 20.70 -47.37 -0.22
C ILE A 24 20.91 -48.17 1.07
N ASN A 25 20.25 -49.33 1.20
CA ASN A 25 20.38 -50.24 2.35
C ASN A 25 21.70 -51.04 2.27
N CYS A 26 22.84 -50.35 2.37
CA CYS A 26 24.15 -51.01 2.43
C CYS A 26 24.82 -50.70 3.79
N GLN A 27 25.22 -51.74 4.51
CA GLN A 27 25.81 -51.69 5.86
C GLN A 27 27.32 -51.99 5.85
N CYS A 28 28.04 -51.68 4.76
CA CYS A 28 29.50 -51.88 4.72
C CYS A 28 30.28 -50.67 5.27
N SER A 29 31.43 -50.95 5.89
CA SER A 29 32.34 -49.94 6.46
C SER A 29 32.90 -48.97 5.40
N VAL A 30 33.04 -49.43 4.16
CA VAL A 30 33.49 -48.63 3.00
C VAL A 30 32.48 -47.51 2.68
N CYS A 31 31.18 -47.77 2.83
CA CYS A 31 30.13 -46.78 2.59
C CYS A 31 30.04 -45.73 3.72
N PHE A 32 30.41 -46.09 4.95
CA PHE A 32 30.38 -45.18 6.09
C PHE A 32 31.43 -44.08 5.98
N HIS A 33 32.66 -44.43 5.56
CA HIS A 33 33.78 -43.49 5.48
C HIS A 33 33.69 -42.52 4.29
N SER A 34 32.91 -42.85 3.26
CA SER A 34 32.83 -42.06 2.03
C SER A 34 31.98 -40.77 2.16
N GLY A 35 31.41 -40.47 3.34
CA GLY A 35 30.66 -39.23 3.60
C GLY A 35 29.40 -39.03 2.73
N LYS A 36 28.92 -40.08 2.05
CA LYS A 36 27.77 -40.00 1.13
C LYS A 36 26.42 -39.87 1.84
N TYR A 37 26.36 -40.18 3.15
CA TYR A 37 25.11 -40.21 3.90
C TYR A 37 24.57 -38.82 4.31
N ARG A 38 25.43 -37.80 4.44
CA ARG A 38 25.02 -36.49 5.02
C ARG A 38 25.11 -35.28 4.07
N LYS A 39 25.67 -35.44 2.86
CA LYS A 39 25.97 -34.31 1.94
C LYS A 39 24.85 -33.92 0.96
N SER A 40 23.72 -34.64 0.91
CA SER A 40 22.71 -34.44 -0.16
C SER A 40 21.78 -33.26 0.07
N ILE A 41 21.27 -33.06 1.29
CA ILE A 41 20.23 -32.05 1.54
C ILE A 41 20.79 -30.63 1.39
N PHE A 42 21.93 -30.34 2.01
CA PHE A 42 22.52 -29.00 2.00
C PHE A 42 23.04 -28.59 0.62
N LYS A 43 23.63 -29.52 -0.15
CA LYS A 43 24.08 -29.27 -1.54
C LYS A 43 22.91 -29.11 -2.53
N ARG A 44 21.74 -29.68 -2.21
CA ARG A 44 20.51 -29.55 -3.01
C ARG A 44 19.82 -28.20 -2.74
N ILE A 45 19.90 -27.69 -1.52
CA ILE A 45 19.44 -26.34 -1.13
C ILE A 45 20.37 -25.27 -1.71
N SER A 46 21.70 -25.49 -1.71
CA SER A 46 22.65 -24.54 -2.32
C SER A 46 22.45 -24.38 -3.83
N ASN A 47 22.04 -25.45 -4.53
CA ASN A 47 21.69 -25.37 -5.96
C ASN A 47 20.31 -24.76 -6.22
N PHE A 48 19.42 -24.73 -5.23
CA PHE A 48 18.17 -23.98 -5.29
C PHE A 48 18.41 -22.47 -5.12
N SER A 49 19.50 -22.10 -4.44
CA SER A 49 20.04 -20.73 -4.38
C SER A 49 20.79 -20.35 -5.67
N THR A 50 20.21 -20.66 -6.82
CA THR A 50 20.56 -19.95 -8.05
C THR A 50 19.89 -18.58 -7.95
N TYR A 51 20.68 -17.52 -8.16
CA TYR A 51 20.29 -16.10 -8.09
C TYR A 51 18.87 -15.81 -8.60
N SER A 52 18.40 -16.55 -9.61
CA SER A 52 17.04 -16.54 -10.15
C SER A 52 15.90 -16.80 -9.15
N ASN A 53 16.06 -17.65 -8.13
CA ASN A 53 14.99 -17.88 -7.15
C ASN A 53 14.96 -16.79 -6.07
N LEU A 54 16.12 -16.21 -5.75
CA LEU A 54 16.23 -15.09 -4.81
C LEU A 54 15.68 -13.80 -5.42
N THR A 55 15.96 -13.54 -6.70
CA THR A 55 15.41 -12.39 -7.43
C THR A 55 13.89 -12.44 -7.50
N LEU A 56 13.31 -13.64 -7.68
CA LEU A 56 11.85 -13.81 -7.67
C LEU A 56 11.27 -13.51 -6.28
N VAL A 57 11.83 -14.05 -5.20
CA VAL A 57 11.35 -13.76 -3.83
C VAL A 57 11.46 -12.26 -3.52
N LEU A 58 12.57 -11.62 -3.88
CA LEU A 58 12.76 -10.18 -3.71
C LEU A 58 11.71 -9.38 -4.49
N LEU A 59 11.43 -9.76 -5.74
CA LEU A 59 10.42 -9.12 -6.57
C LEU A 59 9.00 -9.27 -5.97
N TRP A 60 8.68 -10.41 -5.38
CA TRP A 60 7.41 -10.61 -4.66
C TRP A 60 7.30 -9.75 -3.40
N ILE A 61 8.38 -9.61 -2.64
CA ILE A 61 8.44 -8.72 -1.47
C ILE A 61 8.22 -7.27 -1.92
N VAL A 62 8.91 -6.83 -2.97
CA VAL A 62 8.74 -5.48 -3.54
C VAL A 62 7.29 -5.26 -3.98
N MET A 63 6.68 -6.21 -4.69
CA MET A 63 5.28 -6.11 -5.10
C MET A 63 4.32 -6.05 -3.90
N ALA A 64 4.53 -6.85 -2.86
CA ALA A 64 3.71 -6.81 -1.65
C ALA A 64 3.83 -5.47 -0.91
N VAL A 65 5.05 -4.94 -0.83
CA VAL A 65 5.34 -3.63 -0.24
C VAL A 65 4.67 -2.51 -1.04
N LEU A 66 4.76 -2.52 -2.37
CA LEU A 66 4.07 -1.55 -3.23
C LEU A 66 2.55 -1.60 -3.04
N VAL A 67 1.95 -2.80 -2.97
CA VAL A 67 0.51 -2.95 -2.72
C VAL A 67 0.13 -2.43 -1.33
N TYR A 68 0.95 -2.66 -0.31
CA TYR A 68 0.75 -2.10 1.03
C TYR A 68 0.76 -0.57 0.99
N TYR A 69 1.72 0.04 0.29
CA TYR A 69 1.78 1.49 0.12
C TYR A 69 0.57 2.05 -0.64
N ILE A 70 0.12 1.38 -1.71
CA ILE A 70 -1.08 1.78 -2.47
C ILE A 70 -2.32 1.71 -1.57
N LYS A 71 -2.48 0.65 -0.77
CA LYS A 71 -3.60 0.58 0.17
C LYS A 71 -3.58 1.69 1.20
N HIS A 72 -2.40 2.04 1.70
CA HIS A 72 -2.25 3.11 2.70
C HIS A 72 -2.53 4.50 2.10
N ILE A 73 -2.20 4.75 0.83
CA ILE A 73 -2.38 6.07 0.19
C ILE A 73 -3.83 6.36 -0.20
N SER A 74 -4.63 5.32 -0.49
CA SER A 74 -6.02 5.48 -0.92
C SER A 74 -6.99 5.80 0.22
N THR A 75 -6.56 5.75 1.48
CA THR A 75 -7.44 5.90 2.65
C THR A 75 -7.86 7.34 2.96
N GLU A 76 -7.27 8.35 2.30
CA GLU A 76 -7.55 9.78 2.57
C GLU A 76 -8.12 10.50 1.33
N ILE A 77 -9.08 9.88 0.63
CA ILE A 77 -9.91 10.64 -0.33
C ILE A 77 -11.01 11.31 0.50
N GLN A 78 -10.71 12.48 1.07
CA GLN A 78 -11.73 13.33 1.64
C GLN A 78 -12.54 13.95 0.49
N ILE A 79 -13.82 13.59 0.40
CA ILE A 79 -14.74 14.15 -0.58
C ILE A 79 -14.92 15.63 -0.23
N PHE A 80 -14.35 16.51 -1.05
CA PHE A 80 -14.38 17.96 -0.85
C PHE A 80 -15.74 18.50 -1.27
N GLU A 81 -16.63 18.73 -0.31
CA GLU A 81 -17.98 19.27 -0.50
C GLU A 81 -18.04 20.76 -0.11
N PRO A 82 -17.94 21.71 -1.07
CA PRO A 82 -17.79 23.14 -0.76
C PRO A 82 -18.97 23.74 0.01
N PHE A 83 -20.20 23.33 -0.31
CA PHE A 83 -21.42 23.79 0.35
C PHE A 83 -21.45 23.38 1.83
N SER A 84 -21.08 22.12 2.12
CA SER A 84 -21.00 21.58 3.48
C SER A 84 -19.93 22.26 4.32
N ILE A 85 -18.76 22.57 3.73
CA ILE A 85 -17.66 23.28 4.41
C ILE A 85 -18.07 24.69 4.84
N LEU A 86 -18.82 25.40 3.99
CA LEU A 86 -19.33 26.73 4.27
C LEU A 86 -20.60 26.72 5.14
N GLY A 87 -21.24 25.55 5.31
CA GLY A 87 -22.47 25.39 6.08
C GLY A 87 -23.69 26.00 5.40
N VAL A 88 -23.74 25.96 4.06
CA VAL A 88 -24.84 26.48 3.24
C VAL A 88 -25.54 25.34 2.49
N GLU A 89 -26.80 25.54 2.10
CA GLU A 89 -27.55 24.56 1.32
C GLU A 89 -27.00 24.43 -0.11
N THR A 90 -27.16 23.24 -0.70
CA THR A 90 -26.81 22.97 -2.10
C THR A 90 -27.73 23.80 -3.00
N GLY A 91 -27.17 24.79 -3.70
CA GLY A 91 -27.93 25.76 -4.50
C GLY A 91 -28.10 27.14 -3.86
N ALA A 92 -27.40 27.41 -2.74
CA ALA A 92 -27.35 28.73 -2.12
C ALA A 92 -26.91 29.83 -3.12
N SER A 93 -27.47 31.02 -2.91
CA SER A 93 -27.16 32.21 -3.72
C SER A 93 -25.77 32.78 -3.38
N ASP A 94 -25.20 33.55 -4.30
CA ASP A 94 -23.86 34.15 -4.15
C ASP A 94 -23.76 35.05 -2.93
N SER A 95 -24.88 35.71 -2.59
CA SER A 95 -24.98 36.55 -1.40
C SER A 95 -24.89 35.74 -0.11
N GLU A 96 -25.51 34.55 -0.07
CA GLU A 96 -25.45 33.63 1.07
C GLU A 96 -24.05 33.03 1.23
N ILE A 97 -23.43 32.60 0.12
CA ILE A 97 -22.05 32.09 0.09
C ILE A 97 -21.06 33.15 0.61
N LYS A 98 -21.16 34.39 0.13
CA LYS A 98 -20.32 35.51 0.60
C LYS A 98 -20.55 35.82 2.08
N LYS A 99 -21.80 35.76 2.55
CA LYS A 99 -22.15 36.01 3.95
C LYS A 99 -21.58 34.92 4.86
N ALA A 100 -21.70 33.66 4.47
CA ALA A 100 -21.15 32.51 5.19
C ALA A 100 -19.62 32.59 5.26
N TYR A 101 -18.95 32.86 4.14
CA TYR A 101 -17.51 33.06 4.08
C TYR A 101 -17.04 34.15 5.06
N ARG A 102 -17.67 35.34 5.03
CA ARG A 102 -17.31 36.44 5.93
C ARG A 102 -17.45 36.07 7.40
N ARG A 103 -18.49 35.31 7.77
CA ARG A 103 -18.69 34.85 9.16
C ARG A 103 -17.56 33.91 9.58
N LEU A 104 -17.19 32.97 8.72
CA LEU A 104 -16.12 32.00 8.99
C LEU A 104 -14.73 32.66 8.99
N SER A 105 -14.46 33.62 8.10
CA SER A 105 -13.20 34.37 8.10
C SER A 105 -12.95 35.08 9.43
N ILE A 106 -13.98 35.64 10.06
CA ILE A 106 -13.85 36.31 11.35
C ILE A 106 -13.56 35.31 12.47
N LEU A 107 -14.17 34.12 12.41
CA LEU A 107 -14.02 33.08 13.43
C LEU A 107 -12.62 32.44 13.40
N TYR A 108 -12.06 32.23 12.21
CA TYR A 108 -10.78 31.57 11.99
C TYR A 108 -9.63 32.54 11.67
N HIS A 109 -9.83 33.85 11.85
CA HIS A 109 -8.78 34.85 11.64
C HIS A 109 -7.68 34.69 12.70
N PRO A 110 -6.39 34.73 12.34
CA PRO A 110 -5.28 34.56 13.30
C PRO A 110 -5.27 35.62 14.41
N ASP A 111 -5.85 36.79 14.16
CA ASP A 111 -6.00 37.86 15.16
C ASP A 111 -7.03 37.53 16.25
N LYS A 112 -8.10 36.80 15.90
CA LYS A 112 -9.20 36.45 16.82
C LYS A 112 -9.06 35.05 17.39
N ASN A 113 -8.37 34.16 16.68
CA ASN A 113 -8.11 32.81 17.09
C ASN A 113 -6.59 32.53 17.00
N PRO A 114 -5.87 32.46 18.14
CA PRO A 114 -4.43 32.22 18.16
C PRO A 114 -4.05 30.78 17.81
N ASP A 115 -5.03 29.90 17.59
CA ASP A 115 -4.78 28.50 17.26
C ASP A 115 -4.25 28.33 15.82
N PRO A 116 -3.11 27.65 15.62
CA PRO A 116 -2.51 27.47 14.30
C PRO A 116 -3.30 26.48 13.43
N GLU A 117 -4.09 25.56 14.01
CA GLU A 117 -4.94 24.65 13.24
C GLU A 117 -6.15 25.37 12.68
N ALA A 118 -6.70 26.34 13.42
CA ALA A 118 -7.79 27.20 12.95
C ALA A 118 -7.41 27.95 11.67
N HIS A 119 -6.20 28.51 11.60
CA HIS A 119 -5.72 29.19 10.40
C HIS A 119 -5.53 28.22 9.24
N LYS A 120 -4.93 27.04 9.49
CA LYS A 120 -4.78 26.00 8.47
C LYS A 120 -6.14 25.56 7.91
N TYR A 121 -7.12 25.32 8.78
CA TYR A 121 -8.47 24.94 8.37
C TYR A 121 -9.12 25.99 7.47
N PHE A 122 -8.93 27.27 7.78
CA PHE A 122 -9.43 28.37 6.95
C PHE A 122 -8.82 28.36 5.54
N VAL A 123 -7.51 28.23 5.44
CA VAL A 123 -6.81 28.23 4.14
C VAL A 123 -7.12 26.96 3.35
N ASP A 124 -7.11 25.80 4.00
CA ASP A 124 -7.22 24.51 3.31
C ASP A 124 -8.63 24.12 2.91
N TYR A 125 -9.65 24.53 3.67
CA TYR A 125 -11.04 24.15 3.41
C TYR A 125 -11.91 25.36 3.05
N ILE A 126 -11.99 26.38 3.92
CA ILE A 126 -12.95 27.49 3.75
C ILE A 126 -12.61 28.36 2.53
N SER A 127 -11.35 28.75 2.37
CA SER A 127 -10.91 29.56 1.23
C SER A 127 -11.07 28.81 -0.09
N LYS A 128 -10.69 27.53 -0.13
CA LYS A 128 -10.85 26.69 -1.33
C LYS A 128 -12.33 26.50 -1.67
N ALA A 129 -13.20 26.32 -0.68
CA ALA A 129 -14.63 26.12 -0.89
C ALA A 129 -15.28 27.38 -1.47
N TYR A 130 -14.95 28.55 -0.94
CA TYR A 130 -15.44 29.82 -1.49
C TYR A 130 -14.95 30.05 -2.92
N GLN A 131 -13.68 29.75 -3.22
CA GLN A 131 -13.13 29.86 -4.57
C GLN A 131 -13.88 28.93 -5.56
N ALA A 132 -14.11 27.67 -5.19
CA ALA A 132 -14.83 26.71 -6.01
C ALA A 132 -16.29 27.13 -6.29
N LEU A 133 -16.96 27.78 -5.34
CA LEU A 133 -18.36 28.22 -5.52
C LEU A 133 -18.50 29.58 -6.22
N THR A 134 -17.42 30.38 -6.27
CA THR A 134 -17.45 31.73 -6.87
C THR A 134 -17.03 31.73 -8.33
N ASP A 135 -16.23 30.75 -8.75
CA ASP A 135 -15.76 30.63 -10.12
C ASP A 135 -16.89 30.09 -11.05
N PRO A 136 -17.30 30.84 -12.10
CA PRO A 136 -18.43 30.50 -12.95
C PRO A 136 -18.23 29.21 -13.76
N VAL A 137 -17.00 28.69 -13.85
CA VAL A 137 -16.69 27.45 -14.57
C VAL A 137 -16.84 26.21 -13.68
N SER A 138 -16.73 26.36 -12.36
CA SER A 138 -16.68 25.26 -11.38
C SER A 138 -17.95 25.10 -10.52
N ARG A 139 -18.95 25.95 -10.72
CA ARG A 139 -20.26 25.90 -10.05
C ARG A 139 -21.30 25.10 -10.83
#